data_AF-A0A3B0ITD4-F1
#
_entry.id   AF-A0A3B0ITD4-F1
#
_cell.length_a   1.000
_cell.length_b   1.000
_cell.length_c   1.000
_cell.angle_alpha   90.00
_cell.angle_beta   90.00
_cell.angle_gamma   90.00
#
_symmetry.space_group_name_H-M   'P 1'
#
loop_
_entity.id
_entity.type
_entity.pdbx_description
1 polymer ?
#
loop_
_entity_poly.entity_id
_entity_poly.type
_entity_poly.pdbx_seq_one_letter_code
_entity_poly.pdbx_strand_id
1 'polypeptide(L)'
;MLCKAAEAALHIDLRSVQPLQQKIVEAYGDLIADPRTLLSILRTNQAYQGIPISLIKAKNEEGYVFDQHHRVSQEDIACDLSLLVTIGERLKVPIPYINEIYLWCCEYIGENNATVPIPVSWPEIRVVTECA
;
A
#
# COMPACT_ATOMS: atom_id res chain seq x y z
N MET A 1 4.33 7.52 11.99
CA MET A 1 3.20 7.96 12.83
C MET A 1 2.16 6.86 12.99
N LEU A 2 1.72 6.22 11.89
CA LEU A 2 0.73 5.13 11.94
C LEU A 2 1.15 3.94 12.83
N CYS A 3 2.36 3.39 12.65
CA CYS A 3 2.84 2.26 13.48
C CYS A 3 2.82 2.58 14.97
N LYS A 4 3.35 3.74 15.38
CA LYS A 4 3.36 4.16 16.79
C LYS A 4 1.94 4.28 17.37
N ALA A 5 1.01 4.84 16.58
CA ALA A 5 -0.39 4.94 17.00
C ALA A 5 -1.03 3.55 17.13
N ALA A 6 -0.75 2.63 16.20
CA ALA A 6 -1.23 1.27 16.25
C ALA A 6 -0.66 0.50 17.46
N GLU A 7 0.64 0.61 17.75
CA GLU A 7 1.27 0.01 18.94
C GLU A 7 0.61 0.51 20.23
N ALA A 8 0.41 1.83 20.34
CA ALA A 8 -0.20 2.43 21.52
C ALA A 8 -1.67 2.02 21.73
N ALA A 9 -2.45 1.96 20.65
CA ALA A 9 -3.89 1.75 20.72
C ALA A 9 -4.30 0.27 20.72
N LEU A 10 -3.51 -0.60 20.06
CA LEU A 10 -3.81 -2.02 19.93
C LEU A 10 -2.94 -2.90 20.82
N HIS A 11 -1.96 -2.32 21.52
CA HIS A 11 -1.01 -3.04 22.37
C HIS A 11 -0.26 -4.16 21.63
N ILE A 12 0.11 -3.89 20.37
CA ILE A 12 0.88 -4.78 19.50
C ILE A 12 2.33 -4.32 19.38
N ASP A 13 3.23 -5.25 19.06
CA ASP A 13 4.65 -4.95 18.82
C ASP A 13 4.90 -4.81 17.31
N LEU A 14 5.27 -3.61 16.86
CA LEU A 14 5.59 -3.33 15.46
C LEU A 14 7.05 -2.92 15.27
N ARG A 15 7.94 -3.21 16.24
CA ARG A 15 9.37 -2.84 16.17
C ARG A 15 10.11 -3.49 15.00
N SER A 16 9.58 -4.59 14.45
CA SER A 16 10.13 -5.25 13.27
C SER A 16 9.78 -4.56 11.94
N VAL A 17 8.88 -3.56 11.96
CA VAL A 17 8.55 -2.78 10.77
C VAL A 17 9.73 -1.90 10.40
N GLN A 18 10.31 -2.17 9.23
CA GLN A 18 11.49 -1.49 8.72
C GLN A 18 11.13 -0.55 7.56
N PRO A 19 11.94 0.49 7.29
CA PRO A 19 11.79 1.29 6.08
C PRO A 19 11.87 0.44 4.80
N LEU A 20 11.04 0.75 3.81
CA LEU A 20 10.96 0.01 2.54
C LEU A 20 12.33 -0.13 1.87
N GLN A 21 13.12 0.96 1.84
CA GLN A 21 14.45 0.96 1.25
C GLN A 21 15.36 -0.10 1.88
N GLN A 22 15.36 -0.18 3.22
CA GLN A 22 16.16 -1.15 3.96
C GLN A 22 15.69 -2.58 3.66
N LYS A 23 14.37 -2.84 3.67
CA LYS A 23 13.82 -4.16 3.36
C LYS A 23 14.19 -4.65 1.97
N ILE A 24 14.14 -3.79 0.94
CA ILE A 24 14.50 -4.18 -0.42
C ILE A 24 15.99 -4.50 -0.51
N VAL A 25 16.85 -3.68 0.10
CA VAL A 25 18.30 -3.93 0.12
C VAL A 25 18.63 -5.24 0.84
N GLU A 26 18.01 -5.50 2.00
CA GLU A 26 18.19 -6.76 2.74
C GLU A 26 17.71 -7.99 1.97
N ALA A 27 16.61 -7.86 1.22
CA ALA A 27 16.00 -8.99 0.49
C ALA A 27 16.74 -9.34 -0.80
N TYR A 28 17.22 -8.35 -1.55
CA TYR A 28 17.79 -8.55 -2.88
C TYR A 28 19.32 -8.42 -2.93
N GLY A 29 19.94 -7.78 -1.93
CA GLY A 29 21.39 -7.73 -1.75
C GLY A 29 22.15 -7.39 -3.03
N ASP A 30 23.00 -8.31 -3.47
CA ASP A 30 23.90 -8.16 -4.63
C ASP A 30 23.16 -8.06 -5.98
N LEU A 31 21.85 -8.33 -6.02
CA LEU A 31 21.03 -8.11 -7.22
C LEU A 31 20.79 -6.61 -7.48
N ILE A 32 21.10 -5.73 -6.52
CA ILE A 32 20.96 -4.28 -6.65
C ILE A 32 22.34 -3.66 -6.94
N ALA A 33 22.53 -3.11 -8.13
CA ALA A 33 23.81 -2.49 -8.48
C ALA A 33 24.05 -1.13 -7.79
N ASP A 34 22.99 -0.37 -7.47
CA ASP A 34 23.10 0.96 -6.84
C ASP A 34 22.09 1.17 -5.69
N PRO A 35 22.51 0.96 -4.43
CA PRO A 35 21.62 1.05 -3.26
C PRO A 35 21.43 2.46 -2.68
N ARG A 36 21.97 3.52 -3.31
CA ARG A 36 22.04 4.87 -2.72
C ARG A 36 20.68 5.53 -2.48
N THR A 37 19.70 5.26 -3.33
CA THR A 37 18.35 5.84 -3.26
C THR A 37 17.29 4.78 -3.56
N LEU A 38 16.06 4.97 -3.08
CA LEU A 38 14.96 4.06 -3.44
C LEU A 38 14.77 3.97 -4.97
N LEU A 39 14.94 5.09 -5.69
CA LEU A 39 14.85 5.11 -7.15
C LEU A 39 15.96 4.26 -7.81
N SER A 40 17.21 4.41 -7.38
CA SER A 40 18.33 3.64 -7.92
C SER A 40 18.19 2.15 -7.58
N ILE A 41 17.72 1.83 -6.37
CA ILE A 41 17.41 0.47 -5.94
C ILE A 41 16.43 -0.18 -6.91
N LEU A 42 15.27 0.43 -7.14
CA LEU A 42 14.23 -0.15 -8.01
C LEU A 42 14.72 -0.29 -9.46
N ARG A 43 15.49 0.67 -9.97
CA ARG A 43 15.98 0.66 -11.37
C ARG A 43 17.14 -0.30 -11.62
N THR A 44 17.91 -0.63 -10.59
CA THR A 44 19.12 -1.46 -10.72
C THR A 44 18.99 -2.84 -10.08
N ASN A 45 17.81 -3.17 -9.55
CA ASN A 45 17.51 -4.51 -9.06
C ASN A 45 17.25 -5.48 -10.23
N GLN A 46 18.17 -6.40 -10.46
CA GLN A 46 18.07 -7.40 -11.51
C GLN A 46 16.88 -8.35 -11.33
N ALA A 47 16.38 -8.53 -10.10
CA ALA A 47 15.20 -9.38 -9.85
C ALA A 47 13.93 -8.85 -10.51
N TYR A 48 13.89 -7.56 -10.89
CA TYR A 48 12.74 -6.98 -11.58
C TYR A 48 12.86 -7.03 -13.11
N GLN A 49 13.98 -7.53 -13.65
CA GLN A 49 14.15 -7.66 -15.08
C GLN A 49 13.14 -8.65 -15.67
N GLY A 50 12.43 -8.20 -16.70
CA GLY A 50 11.49 -9.04 -17.43
C GLY A 50 10.15 -9.27 -16.73
N ILE A 51 9.87 -8.61 -15.59
CA ILE A 51 8.53 -8.62 -14.99
C ILE A 51 7.59 -7.85 -15.93
N PRO A 52 6.57 -8.52 -16.52
CA PRO A 52 5.65 -7.87 -17.43
C PRO A 52 4.68 -6.97 -16.67
N ILE A 53 4.24 -5.92 -17.34
CA ILE A 53 3.10 -5.12 -16.90
C ILE A 53 1.83 -5.76 -17.45
N SER A 54 0.78 -5.85 -16.63
CA SER A 54 -0.51 -6.41 -17.05
C SER A 54 -1.22 -5.49 -18.04
N LEU A 55 -1.07 -5.82 -19.32
CA LEU A 55 -1.60 -5.06 -20.45
C LEU A 55 -2.55 -5.92 -21.29
N ILE A 56 -3.68 -5.34 -21.71
CA ILE A 56 -4.64 -5.93 -22.65
C ILE A 56 -4.72 -5.06 -23.91
N LYS A 57 -5.14 -5.67 -25.03
CA LYS A 57 -5.35 -4.91 -26.28
C LYS A 57 -6.48 -3.90 -26.10
N ALA A 58 -6.28 -2.69 -26.62
CA ALA A 58 -7.33 -1.69 -26.68
C ALA A 58 -8.48 -2.18 -27.59
N LYS A 59 -9.73 -1.94 -27.19
CA LYS A 59 -10.92 -2.43 -27.93
C LYS A 59 -11.08 -1.81 -29.32
N ASN A 60 -10.62 -0.57 -29.51
CA ASN A 60 -10.91 0.24 -30.69
C ASN A 60 -9.66 0.90 -31.32
N GLU A 61 -8.44 0.54 -30.88
CA GLU A 61 -7.21 1.25 -31.25
C GLU A 61 -6.03 0.28 -31.47
N GLU A 62 -5.02 0.72 -32.24
CA GLU A 62 -3.71 0.07 -32.22
C GLU A 62 -3.02 0.37 -30.88
N GLY A 63 -2.82 -0.64 -30.04
CA GLY A 63 -2.07 -0.50 -28.80
C GLY A 63 -2.58 -1.36 -27.65
N TYR A 64 -2.11 -1.01 -26.46
CA TYR A 64 -2.38 -1.73 -25.22
C TYR A 64 -2.80 -0.75 -24.12
N VAL A 65 -3.69 -1.19 -23.24
CA VAL A 65 -4.11 -0.49 -22.02
C VAL A 65 -3.85 -1.39 -20.81
N PHE A 66 -3.77 -0.81 -19.61
CA PHE A 66 -3.65 -1.62 -18.40
C PHE A 66 -4.91 -2.47 -18.20
N ASP A 67 -4.70 -3.70 -17.74
CA ASP A 67 -5.78 -4.55 -17.30
C ASP A 67 -6.25 -4.13 -15.90
N GLN A 68 -7.30 -3.31 -15.85
CA GLN A 68 -7.92 -2.84 -14.61
C GLN A 68 -8.54 -3.97 -13.78
N HIS A 69 -8.84 -5.12 -14.40
CA HIS A 69 -9.44 -6.27 -13.73
C HIS A 69 -8.40 -7.33 -13.35
N HIS A 70 -7.11 -7.03 -13.56
CA HIS A 70 -6.04 -7.92 -13.15
C HIS A 70 -6.04 -8.08 -11.63
N ARG A 71 -5.78 -9.30 -11.16
CA ARG A 71 -5.79 -9.67 -9.73
C ARG A 71 -4.95 -8.73 -8.86
N VAL A 72 -3.78 -8.31 -9.32
CA VAL A 72 -2.90 -7.38 -8.59
C VAL A 72 -3.60 -6.05 -8.34
N SER A 73 -4.30 -5.51 -9.34
CA SER A 73 -5.06 -4.27 -9.20
C SER A 73 -6.21 -4.45 -8.21
N GLN A 74 -6.92 -5.58 -8.30
CA GLN A 74 -8.09 -5.87 -7.47
C GLN A 74 -7.70 -6.12 -6.01
N GLU A 75 -6.76 -7.02 -5.73
CA GLU A 75 -6.37 -7.39 -4.37
C GLU A 75 -5.63 -6.27 -3.66
N ASP A 76 -4.62 -5.67 -4.30
CA ASP A 76 -3.77 -4.67 -3.62
C ASP A 76 -4.57 -3.41 -3.27
N ILE A 77 -5.59 -3.06 -4.07
CA ILE A 77 -6.41 -1.86 -3.83
C ILE A 77 -7.58 -2.17 -2.92
N ALA A 78 -8.36 -3.20 -3.23
CA ALA A 78 -9.56 -3.54 -2.47
C ALA A 78 -9.23 -4.07 -1.07
N CYS A 79 -8.14 -4.81 -0.91
CA CYS A 79 -7.79 -5.45 0.36
C CYS A 79 -6.71 -4.65 1.10
N ASP A 80 -5.53 -4.52 0.50
CA ASP A 80 -4.37 -4.05 1.26
C ASP A 80 -4.42 -2.53 1.49
N LEU A 81 -4.62 -1.77 0.42
CA LEU A 81 -4.63 -0.32 0.49
C LEU A 81 -5.85 0.21 1.26
N SER A 82 -7.03 -0.36 1.02
CA SER A 82 -8.25 0.02 1.75
C SER A 82 -8.11 -0.26 3.25
N LEU A 83 -7.48 -1.37 3.66
CA LEU A 83 -7.21 -1.68 5.06
C LEU A 83 -6.30 -0.63 5.71
N LEU A 84 -5.23 -0.22 5.03
CA LEU A 84 -4.34 0.83 5.54
C LEU A 84 -5.09 2.16 5.70
N VAL A 85 -5.98 2.49 4.76
CA VAL A 85 -6.84 3.67 4.85
C VAL A 85 -7.73 3.59 6.09
N THR A 86 -8.43 2.48 6.28
CA THR A 86 -9.35 2.34 7.41
C THR A 86 -8.62 2.29 8.75
N ILE A 87 -7.41 1.71 8.83
CA ILE A 87 -6.57 1.77 10.04
C ILE A 87 -6.22 3.22 10.38
N GLY A 88 -5.85 4.03 9.38
CA GLY A 88 -5.59 5.46 9.57
C GLY A 88 -6.80 6.22 10.11
N GLU A 89 -7.97 6.01 9.51
CA GLU A 89 -9.24 6.62 9.96
C GLU A 89 -9.58 6.24 11.40
N ARG A 90 -9.50 4.94 11.73
CA ARG A 90 -9.83 4.41 13.06
C ARG A 90 -8.89 4.94 14.14
N LEU A 91 -7.60 5.04 13.83
CA LEU A 91 -6.59 5.60 14.72
C LEU A 91 -6.60 7.13 14.77
N LYS A 92 -7.42 7.79 13.93
CA LYS A 92 -7.41 9.24 13.72
C LYS A 92 -6.02 9.78 13.36
N VAL A 93 -5.27 9.01 12.57
CA VAL A 93 -3.94 9.37 12.08
C VAL A 93 -4.05 9.79 10.62
N PRO A 94 -3.72 11.05 10.27
CA PRO A 94 -3.69 11.49 8.89
C PRO A 94 -2.68 10.66 8.08
N ILE A 95 -3.14 10.14 6.94
CA ILE A 95 -2.35 9.36 5.98
C ILE A 95 -2.55 9.92 4.56
N PRO A 96 -2.28 11.22 4.35
CA PRO A 96 -2.72 11.96 3.16
C PRO A 96 -2.25 11.32 1.85
N TYR A 97 -0.98 10.88 1.78
CA TYR A 97 -0.42 10.28 0.57
C TYR A 97 -0.99 8.90 0.26
N ILE A 98 -1.27 8.08 1.28
CA ILE A 98 -1.90 6.76 1.10
C ILE A 98 -3.33 6.96 0.62
N ASN A 99 -4.06 7.90 1.23
CA ASN A 99 -5.43 8.21 0.87
C ASN A 99 -5.54 8.78 -0.56
N GLU A 100 -4.63 9.65 -0.96
CA GLU A 100 -4.57 10.18 -2.33
C GLU A 100 -4.39 9.05 -3.36
N ILE A 101 -3.43 8.15 -3.13
CA ILE A 101 -3.19 7.00 -4.00
C ILE A 101 -4.42 6.08 -4.05
N TYR A 102 -5.03 5.81 -2.89
CA TYR A 102 -6.22 4.98 -2.80
C TYR A 102 -7.39 5.53 -3.63
N LEU A 103 -7.70 6.82 -3.47
CA LEU A 103 -8.79 7.47 -4.21
C LEU A 103 -8.55 7.46 -5.72
N TRP A 104 -7.31 7.72 -6.15
CA TRP A 104 -6.94 7.63 -7.56
C TRP A 104 -7.11 6.21 -8.10
N CYS A 105 -6.67 5.20 -7.34
CA CYS A 105 -6.82 3.79 -7.71
C CYS A 105 -8.30 3.37 -7.85
N CYS A 106 -9.17 3.79 -6.93
CA CYS A 106 -10.60 3.52 -7.01
C CYS A 106 -11.23 4.17 -8.25
N GLU A 107 -10.90 5.43 -8.53
CA GLU A 107 -11.35 6.11 -9.75
C GLU A 107 -10.87 5.39 -11.01
N TYR A 108 -9.60 4.95 -11.01
CA TYR A 108 -8.99 4.31 -12.16
C TYR A 108 -9.58 2.93 -12.48
N ILE A 109 -9.86 2.10 -11.47
CA ILE A 109 -10.45 0.76 -11.68
C ILE A 109 -11.95 0.83 -11.98
N GLY A 110 -12.60 1.96 -11.66
CA GLY A 110 -14.05 2.12 -11.82
C GLY A 110 -14.84 1.38 -10.73
N GLU A 111 -14.17 0.92 -9.67
CA GLU A 111 -14.79 0.31 -8.51
C GLU A 111 -14.97 1.33 -7.40
N ASN A 112 -16.25 1.62 -7.11
CA ASN A 112 -16.62 2.47 -6.01
C ASN A 112 -16.78 1.60 -4.75
N ASN A 113 -15.75 1.59 -3.90
CA ASN A 113 -15.79 1.12 -2.50
C ASN A 113 -15.73 -0.40 -2.28
N ALA A 114 -14.74 -1.09 -2.84
CA ALA A 114 -14.33 -2.36 -2.24
C ALA A 114 -13.68 -2.06 -0.88
N THR A 115 -14.52 -2.04 0.15
CA THR A 115 -14.09 -1.89 1.55
C THR A 115 -13.80 -3.27 2.09
N VAL A 116 -12.65 -3.44 2.73
CA VAL A 116 -12.39 -4.64 3.52
C VAL A 116 -13.50 -4.75 4.56
N PRO A 117 -14.21 -5.89 4.65
CA PRO A 117 -15.15 -6.11 5.73
C PRO A 117 -14.37 -6.15 7.04
N ILE A 118 -14.43 -5.06 7.79
CA ILE A 118 -13.82 -4.99 9.10
C ILE A 118 -14.70 -5.77 10.09
N PRO A 119 -14.11 -6.71 10.86
CA PRO A 119 -14.80 -7.37 11.95
C PRO A 119 -15.57 -6.38 12.82
N VAL A 120 -16.84 -6.68 13.11
CA VAL A 120 -17.67 -5.87 14.02
C VAL A 120 -17.02 -5.73 15.41
N SER A 121 -16.19 -6.71 15.79
CA SER A 121 -15.41 -6.73 17.03
C SER A 121 -14.08 -5.96 16.95
N TRP A 122 -13.76 -5.30 15.83
CA TRP A 122 -12.52 -4.52 15.74
C TRP A 122 -12.56 -3.39 16.76
N PRO A 123 -11.52 -3.22 17.60
CA PRO A 123 -11.53 -2.23 18.67
C PRO A 123 -11.81 -0.82 18.18
N GLU A 124 -12.83 -0.16 18.74
CA GLU A 124 -13.01 1.27 18.58
C GLU A 124 -12.02 2.01 19.49
N ILE A 125 -11.02 2.63 18.87
CA ILE A 125 -9.96 3.32 19.58
C ILE A 125 -10.49 4.70 19.97
N ARG A 126 -11.00 4.80 21.20
CA ARG A 126 -11.34 6.09 21.80
C ARG A 126 -10.03 6.77 22.19
N VAL A 127 -9.64 7.78 21.43
CA VAL A 127 -8.57 8.69 21.85
C VAL A 127 -8.99 9.29 23.19
N VAL A 128 -8.30 8.89 24.26
CA VAL A 128 -8.43 9.56 25.55
C VAL A 128 -7.82 10.94 25.34
N THR A 129 -8.67 11.95 25.12
CA THR A 129 -8.25 13.33 25.31
C THR A 129 -7.93 13.46 26.80
N GLU A 130 -6.65 13.47 27.14
CA GLU A 130 -6.20 13.93 28.45
C GLU A 130 -6.79 15.33 28.65
N CYS A 131 -7.70 15.46 29.62
CA CYS A 131 -8.24 16.73 30.04
C CYS A 131 -7.10 17.60 30.59
N ALA A 132 -6.96 18.81 30.04
CA ALA A 132 -6.16 19.89 30.60
C ALA A 132 -6.72 20.37 31.95
#